data_AF-A0A6N4SM61-F1
#
_entry.id   AF-A0A6N4SM61-F1
#
_cell.length_a   1.000
_cell.length_b   1.000
_cell.length_c   1.000
_cell.angle_alpha   90.00
_cell.angle_beta   90.00
_cell.angle_gamma   90.00
#
_symmetry.space_group_name_H-M   'P 1'
#
loop_
_entity.id
_entity.type
_entity.pdbx_description
1 polymer ?
#
loop_
_entity_poly.entity_id
_entity_poly.type
_entity_poly.pdbx_seq_one_letter_code
_entity_poly.pdbx_strand_id
1 'polypeptide(L)'
;MDRKKKHGSFILTNEFTLEEFLAVALLPNSEKEYYPVSHFPTDKHLEDYLATIESRSEKEVRDLLRHFLPKNSTYGKDNYYRKYYIQREESESITLEQQVETNNYRIEDTEYYRRLIFSIFPHEHVWEGLTWTLDLLPHSPNEAIRVIDAYFLANCQFLPDDLMTGISDCTTILRARYFDKEHPREIFLNLLPKEFEQLVAGLYSEMKYLTRLTKTTRDGGVDIFASKDEPGKKEKLVIQCKRYTPKITLDEVKVLHSTTLSTKSTKGVFVTSSEYTRDAKKFSEDNPSVELIDYKQLIKLLNKHYGPYWTSKISRILNNQKIRIK
;
A
#
# COMPACT_ATOMS: atom_id res chain seq x y z
N MET A 1 25.84 -2.68 28.51
CA MET A 1 24.40 -2.47 28.73
C MET A 1 24.12 -2.47 30.23
N ASP A 2 23.52 -1.39 30.72
CA ASP A 2 23.32 -1.11 32.13
C ASP A 2 22.18 -1.97 32.71
N ARG A 3 22.33 -2.48 33.94
CA ARG A 3 21.49 -3.53 34.57
C ARG A 3 20.04 -3.09 34.89
N LYS A 4 19.65 -1.85 34.56
CA LYS A 4 18.35 -1.27 34.94
C LYS A 4 17.16 -1.67 34.04
N LYS A 5 17.37 -2.35 32.91
CA LYS A 5 16.32 -2.60 31.88
C LYS A 5 15.81 -4.05 31.77
N LYS A 6 16.24 -4.97 32.64
CA LYS A 6 15.89 -6.40 32.55
C LYS A 6 14.61 -6.71 33.34
N HIS A 7 13.52 -7.07 32.65
CA HIS A 7 12.26 -7.50 33.25
C HIS A 7 12.10 -9.01 32.99
N GLY A 8 12.47 -9.84 33.96
CA GLY A 8 12.54 -11.30 33.74
C GLY A 8 13.65 -11.71 32.76
N SER A 9 13.33 -12.54 31.76
CA SER A 9 14.28 -13.09 30.79
C SER A 9 14.54 -12.20 29.57
N PHE A 10 13.96 -11.00 29.50
CA PHE A 10 14.09 -10.09 28.36
C PHE A 10 14.24 -8.61 28.79
N ILE A 11 14.69 -7.79 27.86
CA ILE A 11 14.91 -6.34 28.03
C ILE A 11 13.76 -5.59 27.35
N LEU A 12 13.09 -4.71 28.09
CA LEU A 12 12.07 -3.84 27.52
C LEU A 12 12.73 -2.66 26.79
N THR A 13 12.35 -2.43 25.54
CA THR A 13 12.97 -1.42 24.67
C THR A 13 12.19 -0.10 24.61
N ASN A 14 11.10 0.04 25.37
CA ASN A 14 10.27 1.25 25.39
C ASN A 14 11.06 2.52 25.77
N GLU A 15 12.10 2.37 26.62
CA GLU A 15 12.98 3.46 27.06
C GLU A 15 14.27 3.55 26.24
N PHE A 16 14.38 2.86 25.12
CA PHE A 16 15.53 3.00 24.23
C PHE A 16 15.37 4.27 23.40
N THR A 17 16.48 4.80 22.91
CA THR A 17 16.47 5.70 21.76
C THR A 17 16.22 4.90 20.47
N LEU A 18 15.83 5.57 19.38
CA LEU A 18 15.67 4.91 18.08
C LEU A 18 16.93 4.14 17.67
N GLU A 19 18.10 4.75 17.80
CA GLU A 19 19.37 4.11 17.38
C GLU A 19 19.76 2.94 18.28
N GLU A 20 19.51 3.03 19.59
CA GLU A 20 19.68 1.87 20.49
C GLU A 20 18.74 0.73 20.12
N PHE A 21 17.48 1.03 19.79
CA PHE A 21 16.51 0.03 19.35
C PHE A 21 16.95 -0.62 18.03
N LEU A 22 17.30 0.18 17.01
CA LEU A 22 17.74 -0.33 15.71
C LEU A 22 18.99 -1.19 15.83
N ALA A 23 19.95 -0.80 16.68
CA ALA A 23 21.16 -1.57 16.93
C ALA A 23 20.86 -2.98 17.46
N VAL A 24 19.87 -3.10 18.35
CA VAL A 24 19.44 -4.39 18.90
C VAL A 24 18.52 -5.15 17.93
N ALA A 25 17.65 -4.45 17.21
CA ALA A 25 16.71 -5.01 16.26
C ALA A 25 17.43 -5.74 15.10
N LEU A 26 18.58 -5.22 14.67
CA LEU A 26 19.36 -5.77 13.58
C LEU A 26 20.34 -6.89 14.00
N LEU A 27 20.39 -7.27 15.29
CA LEU A 27 21.18 -8.40 15.76
C LEU A 27 20.66 -9.74 15.19
N PRO A 28 21.50 -10.79 15.11
CA PRO A 28 21.06 -12.14 14.79
C PRO A 28 20.00 -12.65 15.78
N ASN A 29 19.03 -13.44 15.32
CA ASN A 29 17.91 -13.91 16.16
C ASN A 29 18.36 -14.67 17.43
N SER A 30 19.51 -15.36 17.40
CA SER A 30 20.05 -16.12 18.54
C SER A 30 20.51 -15.24 19.72
N GLU A 31 20.67 -13.94 19.50
CA GLU A 31 21.19 -12.98 20.49
C GLU A 31 20.10 -12.04 21.03
N LYS A 32 18.82 -12.29 20.67
CA LYS A 32 17.71 -11.38 20.98
C LYS A 32 17.07 -11.72 22.31
N GLU A 33 17.40 -10.94 23.35
CA GLU A 33 16.69 -10.92 24.63
C GLU A 33 15.95 -9.58 24.82
N TYR A 34 15.03 -9.20 23.92
CA TYR A 34 14.27 -7.95 24.06
C TYR A 34 12.81 -8.04 23.59
N TYR A 35 11.99 -7.07 23.99
CA TYR A 35 10.60 -6.93 23.59
C TYR A 35 10.22 -5.44 23.46
N PRO A 36 9.40 -5.04 22.46
CA PRO A 36 8.86 -5.85 21.36
C PRO A 36 9.91 -6.28 20.34
N VAL A 37 9.61 -7.34 19.57
CA VAL A 37 10.56 -7.94 18.62
C VAL A 37 10.21 -7.58 17.18
N SER A 38 8.92 -7.59 16.84
CA SER A 38 8.47 -7.44 15.46
C SER A 38 7.96 -6.05 15.10
N HIS A 39 8.04 -5.07 16.00
CA HIS A 39 7.55 -3.71 15.76
C HIS A 39 8.35 -2.65 16.55
N PHE A 40 8.09 -1.37 16.27
CA PHE A 40 8.71 -0.27 17.01
C PHE A 40 8.21 -0.23 18.46
N PRO A 41 9.08 0.05 19.45
CA PRO A 41 8.67 0.00 20.87
C PRO A 41 7.56 0.98 21.25
N THR A 42 7.47 2.11 20.55
CA THR A 42 6.45 3.15 20.74
C THR A 42 6.18 3.88 19.43
N ASP A 43 5.04 4.58 19.33
CA ASP A 43 4.71 5.44 18.18
C ASP A 43 5.80 6.48 17.90
N LYS A 44 6.39 7.07 18.95
CA LYS A 44 7.53 7.99 18.82
C LYS A 44 8.72 7.38 18.06
N HIS A 45 9.06 6.11 18.30
CA HIS A 45 10.16 5.46 17.57
C HIS A 45 9.84 5.33 16.08
N LEU A 46 8.59 4.96 15.76
CA LEU A 46 8.11 4.92 14.39
C LEU A 46 8.18 6.33 13.76
N GLU A 47 7.67 7.36 14.42
CA GLU A 47 7.72 8.75 13.95
C GLU A 47 9.15 9.22 13.69
N ASP A 48 10.06 9.00 14.64
CA ASP A 48 11.49 9.35 14.51
C ASP A 48 12.16 8.59 13.35
N TYR A 49 11.78 7.32 13.13
CA TYR A 49 12.27 6.53 11.99
C TYR A 49 11.73 7.05 10.65
N LEU A 50 10.44 7.37 10.59
CA LEU A 50 9.81 7.93 9.39
C LEU A 50 10.37 9.31 9.04
N ALA A 51 10.68 10.14 10.03
CA ALA A 51 11.31 11.46 9.83
C ALA A 51 12.68 11.37 9.14
N THR A 52 13.35 10.23 9.25
CA THR A 52 14.68 9.98 8.67
C THR A 52 14.66 9.06 7.44
N ILE A 53 13.48 8.57 7.02
CA ILE A 53 13.31 7.48 6.03
C ILE A 53 13.95 7.75 4.66
N GLU A 54 13.93 8.99 4.17
CA GLU A 54 14.51 9.33 2.86
C GLU A 54 16.04 9.28 2.86
N SER A 55 16.66 9.50 4.02
CA SER A 55 18.12 9.46 4.18
C SER A 55 18.65 8.05 4.45
N ARG A 56 17.78 7.11 4.85
CA ARG A 56 18.14 5.73 5.17
C ARG A 56 18.43 4.92 3.92
N SER A 57 19.42 4.04 4.01
CA SER A 57 19.81 3.19 2.88
C SER A 57 18.74 2.14 2.55
N GLU A 58 18.64 1.74 1.29
CA GLU A 58 17.70 0.70 0.88
C GLU A 58 17.95 -0.62 1.62
N LYS A 59 19.21 -0.94 1.90
CA LYS A 59 19.60 -2.14 2.66
C LYS A 59 19.02 -2.10 4.07
N GLU A 60 19.20 -0.99 4.78
CA GLU A 60 18.74 -0.81 6.14
C GLU A 60 17.21 -0.92 6.26
N VAL A 61 16.47 -0.24 5.36
CA VAL A 61 15.01 -0.34 5.33
C VAL A 61 14.56 -1.77 5.07
N ARG A 62 15.18 -2.47 4.11
CA ARG A 62 14.87 -3.88 3.83
C ARG A 62 15.22 -4.80 4.99
N ASP A 63 16.30 -4.52 5.72
CA ASP A 63 16.72 -5.31 6.88
C ASP A 63 15.73 -5.18 8.04
N LEU A 64 15.27 -3.95 8.32
CA LEU A 64 14.23 -3.70 9.31
C LEU A 64 12.89 -4.35 8.90
N LEU A 65 12.44 -4.16 7.65
CA LEU A 65 11.23 -4.80 7.15
C LEU A 65 11.32 -6.33 7.24
N ARG A 66 12.45 -6.93 6.84
CA ARG A 66 12.66 -8.39 6.95
C ARG A 66 12.57 -8.86 8.39
N HIS A 67 12.98 -8.02 9.32
CA HIS A 67 12.91 -8.34 10.73
C HIS A 67 11.48 -8.31 11.26
N PHE A 68 10.70 -7.29 10.92
CA PHE A 68 9.33 -7.09 11.38
C PHE A 68 8.32 -8.00 10.69
N LEU A 69 8.54 -8.31 9.41
CA LEU A 69 7.67 -9.19 8.63
C LEU A 69 7.57 -10.59 9.26
N PRO A 70 6.39 -11.22 9.22
CA PRO A 70 6.21 -12.61 9.63
C PRO A 70 7.24 -13.53 8.98
N LYS A 71 7.87 -14.37 9.81
CA LYS A 71 8.85 -15.38 9.39
C LYS A 71 8.20 -16.75 9.41
N ASN A 72 8.77 -17.68 8.66
CA ASN A 72 8.38 -19.08 8.76
C ASN A 72 8.68 -19.58 10.18
N SER A 73 7.65 -19.76 11.01
CA SER A 73 7.83 -19.96 12.45
C SER A 73 6.59 -20.51 13.17
N THR A 74 6.80 -20.91 14.41
CA THR A 74 5.76 -21.31 15.37
C THR A 74 5.99 -20.53 16.66
N TYR A 75 4.97 -19.82 17.13
CA TYR A 75 5.01 -19.03 18.36
C TYR A 75 4.57 -19.84 19.57
N GLY A 76 4.95 -19.38 20.77
CA GLY A 76 4.55 -20.03 22.02
C GLY A 76 3.04 -20.17 22.18
N LYS A 77 2.28 -19.17 21.71
CA LYS A 77 0.81 -19.15 21.72
C LYS A 77 0.22 -20.29 20.88
N ASP A 78 0.85 -20.65 19.77
CA ASP A 78 0.41 -21.75 18.92
C ASP A 78 0.49 -23.09 19.66
N ASN A 79 1.53 -23.29 20.46
CA ASN A 79 1.65 -24.52 21.28
C ASN A 79 0.50 -24.65 22.30
N TYR A 80 0.03 -23.53 22.86
CA TYR A 80 -1.13 -23.50 23.74
C TYR A 80 -2.40 -23.88 22.97
N TYR A 81 -2.65 -23.22 21.83
CA TYR A 81 -3.82 -23.50 21.00
C TYR A 81 -3.84 -24.95 20.51
N ARG A 82 -2.71 -25.48 20.04
CA ARG A 82 -2.61 -26.88 19.60
C ARG A 82 -3.06 -27.85 20.69
N LYS A 83 -2.56 -27.68 21.93
CA LYS A 83 -2.96 -28.52 23.07
C LYS A 83 -4.46 -28.43 23.34
N TYR A 84 -5.01 -27.22 23.30
CA TYR A 84 -6.43 -26.98 23.50
C TYR A 84 -7.30 -27.68 22.43
N TYR A 85 -6.91 -27.59 21.15
CA TYR A 85 -7.67 -28.16 20.05
C TYR A 85 -7.57 -29.69 19.96
N ILE A 86 -6.41 -30.29 20.24
CA ILE A 86 -6.24 -31.76 20.25
C ILE A 86 -7.13 -32.43 21.31
N GLN A 87 -7.46 -31.71 22.39
CA GLN A 87 -8.28 -32.23 23.49
C GLN A 87 -9.79 -32.11 23.24
N ARG A 88 -10.22 -31.44 22.17
CA ARG A 88 -11.65 -31.32 21.85
C ARG A 88 -12.14 -32.62 21.20
N GLU A 89 -13.33 -33.07 21.60
CA GLU A 89 -14.04 -34.12 20.88
C GLU A 89 -14.28 -33.66 19.44
N GLU A 90 -14.12 -34.57 18.47
CA GLU A 90 -14.43 -34.29 17.07
C GLU A 90 -15.91 -33.90 16.97
N SER A 91 -16.16 -32.64 16.60
CA SER A 91 -17.51 -32.22 16.25
C SER A 91 -17.95 -32.94 14.98
N GLU A 92 -19.25 -33.20 14.84
CA GLU A 92 -19.79 -33.69 13.57
C GLU A 92 -19.29 -32.82 12.42
N SER A 93 -18.77 -33.48 11.38
CA SER A 93 -18.27 -32.81 10.20
C SER A 93 -19.45 -32.25 9.41
N ILE A 94 -19.44 -30.94 9.18
CA ILE A 94 -20.43 -30.25 8.34
C ILE A 94 -19.73 -29.71 7.08
N THR A 95 -20.43 -29.70 5.96
CA THR A 95 -19.86 -29.22 4.69
C THR A 95 -19.66 -27.71 4.71
N LEU A 96 -18.81 -27.19 3.82
CA LEU A 96 -18.60 -25.75 3.70
C LEU A 96 -19.89 -25.01 3.34
N GLU A 97 -20.77 -25.61 2.54
CA GLU A 97 -22.08 -25.06 2.19
C GLU A 97 -22.96 -24.91 3.45
N GLN A 98 -23.02 -25.94 4.28
CA GLN A 98 -23.76 -25.90 5.54
C GLN A 98 -23.22 -24.85 6.51
N GLN A 99 -21.89 -24.68 6.57
CA GLN A 99 -21.25 -23.64 7.38
C GLN A 99 -21.62 -22.24 6.91
N VAL A 100 -21.66 -22.00 5.60
CA VAL A 100 -22.09 -20.73 5.01
C VAL A 100 -23.56 -20.45 5.29
N GLU A 101 -24.45 -21.43 5.13
CA GLU A 101 -25.89 -21.27 5.39
C GLU A 101 -26.19 -20.95 6.86
N THR A 102 -25.44 -21.53 7.78
CA THR A 102 -25.63 -21.36 9.23
C THR A 102 -24.74 -20.28 9.84
N ASN A 103 -23.83 -19.70 9.05
CA ASN A 103 -22.76 -18.80 9.52
C ASN A 103 -21.94 -19.40 10.68
N ASN A 104 -21.77 -20.72 10.69
CA ASN A 104 -21.06 -21.48 11.72
C ASN A 104 -19.75 -22.05 11.17
N TYR A 105 -18.76 -21.16 10.95
CA TYR A 105 -17.46 -21.54 10.42
C TYR A 105 -16.62 -22.29 11.44
N ARG A 106 -16.15 -23.47 11.04
CA ARG A 106 -15.32 -24.33 11.88
C ARG A 106 -13.86 -23.98 11.71
N ILE A 107 -13.16 -23.78 12.83
CA ILE A 107 -11.72 -23.53 12.80
C ILE A 107 -10.98 -24.76 12.26
N GLU A 108 -11.50 -25.95 12.53
CA GLU A 108 -10.97 -27.24 12.11
C GLU A 108 -10.80 -27.37 10.59
N ASP A 109 -11.59 -26.61 9.83
CA ASP A 109 -11.59 -26.59 8.37
C ASP A 109 -10.68 -25.47 7.79
N THR A 110 -9.87 -24.81 8.63
CA THR A 110 -8.93 -23.75 8.20
C THR A 110 -7.51 -24.25 7.99
N GLU A 111 -6.77 -23.61 7.08
CA GLU A 111 -5.33 -23.89 6.88
C GLU A 111 -4.48 -23.58 8.11
N TYR A 112 -4.86 -22.57 8.91
CA TYR A 112 -4.22 -22.29 10.19
C TYR A 112 -4.32 -23.50 11.11
N TYR A 113 -5.52 -24.08 11.27
CA TYR A 113 -5.71 -25.27 12.10
C TYR A 113 -4.94 -26.47 11.58
N ARG A 114 -5.00 -26.74 10.27
CA ARG A 114 -4.20 -27.80 9.65
C ARG A 114 -2.72 -27.65 10.05
N ARG A 115 -2.10 -26.50 9.77
CA ARG A 115 -0.69 -26.23 10.12
C ARG A 115 -0.43 -26.29 11.63
N LEU A 116 -1.38 -25.83 12.45
CA LEU A 116 -1.33 -25.92 13.90
C LEU A 116 -1.18 -27.37 14.37
N ILE A 117 -1.99 -28.29 13.84
CA ILE A 117 -1.91 -29.72 14.17
C ILE A 117 -0.61 -30.34 13.65
N PHE A 118 -0.20 -30.04 12.41
CA PHE A 118 1.02 -30.58 11.81
C PHE A 118 2.32 -30.01 12.41
N SER A 119 2.28 -28.89 13.13
CA SER A 119 3.46 -28.29 13.78
C SER A 119 4.15 -29.17 14.84
N ILE A 120 3.60 -30.35 15.14
CA ILE A 120 4.26 -31.39 15.94
C ILE A 120 5.43 -32.03 15.20
N PHE A 121 5.39 -32.05 13.86
CA PHE A 121 6.42 -32.67 13.05
C PHE A 121 7.62 -31.72 12.91
N PRO A 122 8.85 -32.25 12.90
CA PRO A 122 10.03 -31.43 12.68
C PRO A 122 9.93 -30.64 11.37
N HIS A 123 10.40 -29.40 11.38
CA HIS A 123 10.40 -28.47 10.23
C HIS A 123 9.02 -28.00 9.75
N GLU A 124 7.94 -28.44 10.38
CA GLU A 124 6.61 -27.86 10.14
C GLU A 124 6.39 -26.63 11.01
N HIS A 125 5.85 -25.59 10.38
CA HIS A 125 5.63 -24.29 11.01
C HIS A 125 4.17 -23.88 10.87
N VAL A 126 3.64 -23.22 11.90
CA VAL A 126 2.25 -22.75 11.90
C VAL A 126 2.07 -21.59 10.93
N TRP A 127 3.06 -20.71 10.88
CA TRP A 127 3.01 -19.46 10.14
C TRP A 127 3.90 -19.49 8.91
N GLU A 128 3.31 -19.20 7.76
CA GLU A 128 4.06 -18.99 6.52
C GLU A 128 4.69 -17.59 6.52
N GLY A 129 5.96 -17.51 6.11
CA GLY A 129 6.71 -16.26 6.11
C GLY A 129 6.38 -15.33 4.94
N LEU A 130 6.43 -14.02 5.19
CA LEU A 130 6.19 -12.97 4.20
C LEU A 130 7.46 -12.26 3.72
N THR A 131 8.65 -12.72 4.12
CA THR A 131 9.91 -12.03 3.79
C THR A 131 10.19 -11.98 2.28
N TRP A 132 9.60 -12.87 1.49
CA TRP A 132 9.70 -12.86 0.02
C TRP A 132 9.03 -11.62 -0.60
N THR A 133 8.09 -10.97 0.09
CA THR A 133 7.44 -9.74 -0.39
C THR A 133 8.43 -8.60 -0.64
N LEU A 134 9.61 -8.66 0.00
CA LEU A 134 10.70 -7.73 -0.23
C LEU A 134 11.23 -7.78 -1.68
N ASP A 135 11.06 -8.88 -2.40
CA ASP A 135 11.50 -9.01 -3.79
C ASP A 135 10.61 -8.21 -4.76
N LEU A 136 9.42 -7.79 -4.32
CA LEU A 136 8.59 -6.85 -5.05
C LEU A 136 9.15 -5.42 -5.01
N LEU A 137 10.04 -5.11 -4.06
CA LEU A 137 10.58 -3.77 -3.86
C LEU A 137 11.86 -3.56 -4.68
N PRO A 138 12.08 -2.35 -5.24
CA PRO A 138 11.24 -1.15 -5.11
C PRO A 138 10.19 -1.02 -6.23
N HIS A 139 10.02 -2.03 -7.08
CA HIS A 139 9.31 -1.87 -8.35
C HIS A 139 7.78 -1.96 -8.23
N SER A 140 7.30 -2.79 -7.31
CA SER A 140 5.87 -3.08 -7.08
C SER A 140 5.49 -2.93 -5.59
N PRO A 141 5.76 -1.78 -4.95
CA PRO A 141 5.52 -1.58 -3.51
C PRO A 141 4.04 -1.74 -3.13
N ASN A 142 3.13 -1.42 -4.03
CA ASN A 142 1.69 -1.58 -3.83
C ASN A 142 1.25 -3.06 -3.83
N GLU A 143 1.96 -3.95 -4.56
CA GLU A 143 1.73 -5.39 -4.46
C GLU A 143 2.25 -5.94 -3.13
N ALA A 144 3.42 -5.46 -2.67
CA ALA A 144 3.97 -5.87 -1.37
C ALA A 144 3.00 -5.56 -0.23
N ILE A 145 2.45 -4.33 -0.21
CA ILE A 145 1.44 -3.94 0.78
C ILE A 145 0.17 -4.80 0.64
N ARG A 146 -0.32 -5.05 -0.58
CA ARG A 146 -1.51 -5.91 -0.80
C ARG A 146 -1.36 -7.31 -0.23
N VAL A 147 -0.20 -7.94 -0.45
CA VAL A 147 0.06 -9.29 0.06
C VAL A 147 0.09 -9.29 1.60
N ILE A 148 0.72 -8.27 2.19
CA ILE A 148 0.76 -8.09 3.65
C ILE A 148 -0.65 -7.87 4.22
N ASP A 149 -1.45 -7.00 3.60
CA ASP A 149 -2.83 -6.72 4.01
C ASP A 149 -3.72 -7.97 3.89
N ALA A 150 -3.59 -8.73 2.80
CA ALA A 150 -4.32 -9.98 2.60
C ALA A 150 -3.94 -11.05 3.63
N TYR A 151 -2.65 -11.16 3.94
CA TYR A 151 -2.18 -12.05 5.00
C TYR A 151 -2.75 -11.66 6.35
N PHE A 152 -2.72 -10.36 6.70
CA PHE A 152 -3.32 -9.87 7.94
C PHE A 152 -4.80 -10.21 8.01
N LEU A 153 -5.58 -9.91 6.96
CA LEU A 153 -7.01 -10.19 6.91
C LEU A 153 -7.33 -11.67 7.14
N ALA A 154 -6.56 -12.57 6.55
CA ALA A 154 -6.78 -14.01 6.67
C ALA A 154 -6.42 -14.58 8.05
N ASN A 155 -5.54 -13.91 8.81
CA ASN A 155 -4.87 -14.51 9.96
C ASN A 155 -4.99 -13.73 11.27
N CYS A 156 -5.49 -12.49 11.25
CA CYS A 156 -5.49 -11.57 12.39
C CYS A 156 -6.15 -12.12 13.67
N GLN A 157 -7.08 -13.07 13.54
CA GLN A 157 -7.75 -13.70 14.68
C GLN A 157 -6.80 -14.50 15.59
N PHE A 158 -5.72 -15.06 15.02
CA PHE A 158 -4.79 -15.93 15.75
C PHE A 158 -3.38 -15.37 15.86
N LEU A 159 -3.06 -14.32 15.08
CA LEU A 159 -1.76 -13.67 15.12
C LEU A 159 -1.41 -13.15 16.53
N PRO A 160 -0.15 -13.28 16.97
CA PRO A 160 0.32 -12.57 18.15
C PRO A 160 0.26 -11.05 17.97
N ASP A 161 -0.12 -10.32 19.03
CA ASP A 161 -0.24 -8.86 19.02
C ASP A 161 1.03 -8.14 18.52
N ASP A 162 2.21 -8.64 18.92
CA ASP A 162 3.52 -8.14 18.48
C ASP A 162 3.67 -8.18 16.94
N LEU A 163 3.18 -9.25 16.30
CA LEU A 163 3.18 -9.34 14.83
C LEU A 163 2.10 -8.50 14.19
N MET A 164 0.92 -8.39 14.80
CA MET A 164 -0.15 -7.55 14.27
C MET A 164 0.31 -6.10 14.17
N THR A 165 0.93 -5.58 15.23
CA THR A 165 1.55 -4.24 15.24
C THR A 165 2.72 -4.17 14.27
N GLY A 166 3.56 -5.22 14.19
CA GLY A 166 4.68 -5.29 13.25
C GLY A 166 4.28 -5.22 11.77
N ILE A 167 3.18 -5.88 11.42
CA ILE A 167 2.59 -5.79 10.08
C ILE A 167 2.11 -4.35 9.81
N SER A 168 1.44 -3.71 10.77
CA SER A 168 1.05 -2.30 10.65
C SER A 168 2.26 -1.39 10.38
N ASP A 169 3.31 -1.53 11.19
CA ASP A 169 4.57 -0.78 11.04
C ASP A 169 5.22 -1.03 9.67
N CYS A 170 5.26 -2.29 9.20
CA CYS A 170 5.77 -2.62 7.87
C CYS A 170 5.02 -1.85 6.78
N THR A 171 3.68 -1.86 6.80
CA THR A 171 2.90 -1.15 5.78
C THR A 171 3.11 0.37 5.86
N THR A 172 3.31 0.92 7.07
CA THR A 172 3.60 2.35 7.28
C THR A 172 4.97 2.72 6.71
N ILE A 173 6.00 1.93 7.01
CA ILE A 173 7.36 2.10 6.45
C ILE A 173 7.31 2.02 4.93
N LEU A 174 6.61 1.03 4.35
CA LEU A 174 6.49 0.87 2.90
C LEU A 174 5.82 2.08 2.24
N ARG A 175 4.74 2.60 2.83
CA ARG A 175 4.05 3.79 2.30
C ARG A 175 4.96 5.02 2.36
N ALA A 176 5.58 5.30 3.50
CA ALA A 176 6.46 6.45 3.64
C ALA A 176 7.68 6.36 2.71
N ARG A 177 8.32 5.18 2.64
CA ARG A 177 9.53 4.98 1.84
C ARG A 177 9.31 5.02 0.34
N TYR A 178 8.20 4.42 -0.13
CA TYR A 178 8.00 4.17 -1.56
C TYR A 178 6.87 4.97 -2.18
N PHE A 179 5.80 5.34 -1.45
CA PHE A 179 4.70 6.15 -1.99
C PHE A 179 4.93 7.64 -1.79
N ASP A 180 5.42 8.02 -0.62
CA ASP A 180 5.61 9.43 -0.25
C ASP A 180 6.95 10.01 -0.73
N LYS A 181 7.75 9.22 -1.47
CA LYS A 181 8.99 9.68 -2.09
C LYS A 181 8.74 10.91 -2.96
N GLU A 182 9.38 12.02 -2.60
CA GLU A 182 9.24 13.28 -3.33
C GLU A 182 9.96 13.25 -4.67
N HIS A 183 9.40 14.00 -5.63
CA HIS A 183 10.00 14.23 -6.94
C HIS A 183 9.90 15.72 -7.29
N PRO A 184 10.93 16.30 -7.92
CA PRO A 184 10.88 17.69 -8.37
C PRO A 184 9.75 17.89 -9.40
N ARG A 185 9.01 18.97 -9.24
CA ARG A 185 7.90 19.34 -10.12
C ARG A 185 8.34 19.47 -11.59
N GLU A 186 9.59 19.87 -11.78
CA GLU A 186 10.26 20.10 -13.06
C GLU A 186 10.18 18.87 -13.96
N ILE A 187 10.08 17.66 -13.42
CA ILE A 187 9.88 16.44 -14.21
C ILE A 187 8.64 16.57 -15.10
N PHE A 188 7.53 17.12 -14.58
CA PHE A 188 6.32 17.33 -15.38
C PHE A 188 6.45 18.54 -16.31
N LEU A 189 7.16 19.59 -15.90
CA LEU A 189 7.33 20.79 -16.72
C LEU A 189 8.26 20.55 -17.92
N ASN A 190 9.17 19.59 -17.81
CA ASN A 190 10.07 19.18 -18.89
C ASN A 190 9.39 18.28 -19.94
N LEU A 191 8.19 17.78 -19.66
CA LEU A 191 7.37 17.06 -20.64
C LEU A 191 6.66 18.04 -21.58
N LEU A 192 6.48 17.61 -22.83
CA LEU A 192 5.52 18.26 -23.72
C LEU A 192 4.09 18.10 -23.16
N PRO A 193 3.16 19.03 -23.43
CA PRO A 193 1.77 18.91 -22.98
C PRO A 193 1.16 17.53 -23.31
N LYS A 194 1.37 17.04 -24.54
CA LYS A 194 0.84 15.73 -24.95
C LYS A 194 1.50 14.56 -24.22
N GLU A 195 2.76 14.69 -23.82
CA GLU A 195 3.46 13.65 -23.05
C GLU A 195 2.96 13.62 -21.60
N PHE A 196 2.61 14.77 -21.03
CA PHE A 196 1.94 14.83 -19.72
C PHE A 196 0.58 14.12 -19.76
N GLU A 197 -0.24 14.38 -20.78
CA GLU A 197 -1.50 13.65 -20.99
C GLU A 197 -1.27 12.14 -21.16
N GLN A 198 -0.24 11.74 -21.93
CA GLN A 198 0.12 10.33 -22.09
C GLN A 198 0.56 9.67 -20.79
N LEU A 199 1.32 10.38 -19.94
CA LEU A 199 1.71 9.88 -18.63
C LEU A 199 0.49 9.61 -17.74
N VAL A 200 -0.46 10.56 -17.70
CA VAL A 200 -1.71 10.42 -16.94
C VAL A 200 -2.56 9.28 -17.51
N ALA A 201 -2.69 9.16 -18.84
CA ALA A 201 -3.38 8.03 -19.46
C ALA A 201 -2.71 6.69 -19.12
N GLY A 202 -1.38 6.65 -19.07
CA GLY A 202 -0.60 5.50 -18.63
C GLY A 202 -0.92 5.11 -17.19
N LEU A 203 -0.94 6.08 -16.27
CA LEU A 203 -1.31 5.87 -14.88
C LEU A 203 -2.71 5.25 -14.76
N TYR A 204 -3.71 5.80 -15.43
CA TYR A 204 -5.08 5.24 -15.41
C TYR A 204 -5.16 3.85 -16.06
N SER A 205 -4.38 3.60 -17.11
CA SER A 205 -4.21 2.26 -17.66
C SER A 205 -3.64 1.27 -16.64
N GLU A 206 -2.67 1.68 -15.83
CA GLU A 206 -2.09 0.85 -14.76
C GLU A 206 -3.10 0.60 -13.63
N MET A 207 -3.99 1.57 -13.39
CA MET A 207 -5.18 1.44 -12.53
C MET A 207 -6.30 0.60 -13.16
N LYS A 208 -6.04 -0.08 -14.29
CA LYS A 208 -6.94 -0.99 -15.01
C LYS A 208 -8.14 -0.30 -15.68
N TYR A 209 -8.03 0.98 -16.00
CA TYR A 209 -8.98 1.65 -16.90
C TYR A 209 -8.58 1.43 -18.36
N LEU A 210 -9.59 1.32 -19.23
CA LEU A 210 -9.43 1.49 -20.67
C LEU A 210 -9.35 2.98 -20.96
N THR A 211 -8.21 3.46 -21.45
CA THR A 211 -7.97 4.89 -21.67
C THR A 211 -7.87 5.23 -23.15
N ARG A 212 -8.45 6.36 -23.55
CA ARG A 212 -8.37 6.93 -24.90
C ARG A 212 -8.01 8.41 -24.81
N LEU A 213 -6.89 8.79 -25.41
CA LEU A 213 -6.49 10.19 -25.57
C LEU A 213 -7.36 10.89 -26.63
N THR A 214 -7.74 12.13 -26.37
CA THR A 214 -8.42 12.99 -27.34
C THR A 214 -7.42 13.61 -28.31
N LYS A 215 -7.93 14.08 -29.45
CA LYS A 215 -7.15 14.86 -30.41
C LYS A 215 -7.13 16.32 -29.95
N THR A 216 -6.09 17.05 -30.34
CA THR A 216 -5.79 18.43 -29.90
C THR A 216 -6.85 19.49 -30.25
N THR A 217 -7.97 19.13 -30.88
CA THR A 217 -8.97 20.09 -31.38
C THR A 217 -10.40 19.63 -31.07
N ARG A 218 -11.10 20.47 -30.29
CA ARG A 218 -12.57 20.60 -30.12
C ARG A 218 -13.29 19.84 -28.99
N ASP A 219 -12.62 19.03 -28.17
CA ASP A 219 -13.34 18.22 -27.15
C ASP A 219 -13.59 18.93 -25.80
N GLY A 220 -13.82 20.25 -25.81
CA GLY A 220 -14.29 20.99 -24.61
C GLY A 220 -13.35 20.96 -23.39
N GLY A 221 -12.06 20.73 -23.62
CA GLY A 221 -11.04 20.66 -22.56
C GLY A 221 -10.82 19.26 -21.96
N VAL A 222 -11.40 18.21 -22.54
CA VAL A 222 -11.10 16.81 -22.16
C VAL A 222 -9.87 16.31 -22.91
N ASP A 223 -8.90 15.78 -22.18
CA ASP A 223 -7.66 15.22 -22.75
C ASP A 223 -7.68 13.69 -22.81
N ILE A 224 -8.37 13.04 -21.86
CA ILE A 224 -8.46 11.57 -21.78
C ILE A 224 -9.87 11.14 -21.42
N PHE A 225 -10.40 10.17 -22.14
CA PHE A 225 -11.54 9.37 -21.70
C PHE A 225 -11.02 8.09 -21.05
N ALA A 226 -11.48 7.77 -19.84
CA ALA A 226 -11.14 6.51 -19.17
C ALA A 226 -12.41 5.78 -18.77
N SER A 227 -12.46 4.47 -18.96
CA SER A 227 -13.63 3.67 -18.58
C SER A 227 -13.23 2.35 -17.96
N LYS A 228 -14.01 1.92 -16.96
CA LYS A 228 -13.92 0.61 -16.35
C LYS A 228 -15.31 0.01 -16.36
N ASP A 229 -15.48 -1.12 -17.06
CA ASP A 229 -16.75 -1.84 -17.15
C ASP A 229 -16.60 -3.16 -16.39
N GLU A 230 -16.97 -3.13 -15.12
CA GLU A 230 -17.08 -4.32 -14.28
C GLU A 230 -18.58 -4.57 -13.99
N PRO A 231 -19.06 -5.82 -13.94
CA PRO A 231 -20.45 -6.11 -13.57
C PRO A 231 -20.82 -5.42 -12.25
N GLY A 232 -21.90 -4.62 -12.26
CA GLY A 232 -22.33 -3.83 -11.09
C GLY A 232 -21.56 -2.52 -10.86
N LYS A 233 -20.48 -2.25 -11.61
CA LYS A 233 -19.66 -1.04 -11.47
C LYS A 233 -19.18 -0.52 -12.83
N LYS A 234 -19.99 0.34 -13.44
CA LYS A 234 -19.62 1.06 -14.66
C LYS A 234 -19.13 2.45 -14.32
N GLU A 235 -17.88 2.72 -14.63
CA GLU A 235 -17.27 4.04 -14.46
C GLU A 235 -16.86 4.60 -15.82
N LYS A 236 -17.22 5.86 -16.06
CA LYS A 236 -16.80 6.65 -17.22
C LYS A 236 -16.24 7.97 -16.73
N LEU A 237 -14.95 8.16 -16.96
CA LEU A 237 -14.21 9.34 -16.52
C LEU A 237 -13.88 10.21 -17.73
N VAL A 238 -14.01 11.52 -17.55
CA VAL A 238 -13.36 12.52 -18.39
C VAL A 238 -12.23 13.14 -17.59
N ILE A 239 -11.02 13.13 -18.14
CA ILE A 239 -9.83 13.62 -17.47
C ILE A 239 -9.30 14.81 -18.24
N GLN A 240 -9.14 15.93 -17.54
CA GLN A 240 -8.48 17.11 -18.02
C GLN A 240 -7.10 17.21 -17.38
N CYS A 241 -6.07 17.36 -18.19
CA CYS A 241 -4.68 17.46 -17.79
C CYS A 241 -4.18 18.86 -18.05
N LYS A 242 -3.59 19.50 -17.04
CA LYS A 242 -3.03 20.84 -17.25
C LYS A 242 -1.66 21.02 -16.62
N ARG A 243 -0.67 21.25 -17.50
CA ARG A 243 0.76 21.41 -17.20
C ARG A 243 1.15 22.89 -17.19
N TYR A 244 1.29 23.48 -16.01
CA TYR A 244 1.60 24.91 -15.83
C TYR A 244 2.01 25.24 -14.39
N THR A 245 2.49 26.47 -14.19
CA THR A 245 3.01 26.99 -12.91
C THR A 245 1.93 27.57 -11.98
N PRO A 246 1.00 28.44 -12.45
CA PRO A 246 -0.09 29.00 -11.64
C PRO A 246 -1.03 27.98 -11.01
N LYS A 247 -1.74 28.39 -9.96
CA LYS A 247 -2.79 27.55 -9.33
C LYS A 247 -4.03 27.45 -10.21
N ILE A 248 -4.74 26.32 -10.12
CA ILE A 248 -6.00 26.09 -10.85
C ILE A 248 -7.11 26.86 -10.16
N THR A 249 -7.85 27.64 -10.94
CA THR A 249 -8.95 28.47 -10.45
C THR A 249 -10.26 27.70 -10.36
N LEU A 250 -11.23 28.25 -9.62
CA LEU A 250 -12.57 27.67 -9.49
C LEU A 250 -13.29 27.58 -10.85
N ASP A 251 -13.14 28.58 -11.71
CA ASP A 251 -13.84 28.62 -12.99
C ASP A 251 -13.40 27.48 -13.91
N GLU A 252 -12.11 27.15 -13.91
CA GLU A 252 -11.59 25.99 -14.66
C GLU A 252 -12.18 24.66 -14.16
N VAL A 253 -12.32 24.50 -12.84
CA VAL A 253 -12.94 23.32 -12.25
C VAL A 253 -14.43 23.24 -12.58
N LYS A 254 -15.15 24.37 -12.56
CA LYS A 254 -16.57 24.45 -12.98
C LYS A 254 -16.77 24.10 -14.45
N VAL A 255 -15.83 24.45 -15.31
CA VAL A 255 -15.85 24.05 -16.72
C VAL A 255 -15.76 22.52 -16.82
N LEU A 256 -14.80 21.88 -16.14
CA LEU A 256 -14.71 20.42 -16.12
C LEU A 256 -15.98 19.75 -15.55
N HIS A 257 -16.54 20.30 -14.47
CA HIS A 257 -17.80 19.82 -13.91
C HIS A 257 -18.93 19.85 -14.96
N SER A 258 -19.08 20.97 -15.67
CA SER A 258 -20.09 21.10 -16.73
C SER A 258 -19.84 20.12 -17.88
N THR A 259 -18.57 19.92 -18.27
CA THR A 259 -18.17 18.95 -19.29
C THR A 259 -18.48 17.52 -18.87
N THR A 260 -18.28 17.17 -17.60
CA THR A 260 -18.60 15.84 -17.05
C THR A 260 -20.07 15.50 -17.22
N LEU A 261 -20.95 16.48 -16.94
CA LEU A 261 -22.39 16.33 -17.11
C LEU A 261 -22.77 16.20 -18.60
N SER A 262 -22.20 17.04 -19.46
CA SER A 262 -22.53 17.03 -20.89
C SER A 262 -22.08 15.74 -21.60
N THR A 263 -20.94 15.16 -21.19
CA THR A 263 -20.46 13.88 -21.71
C THR A 263 -21.13 12.67 -21.07
N LYS A 264 -22.03 12.87 -20.10
CA LYS A 264 -22.68 11.80 -19.30
C LYS A 264 -21.65 10.86 -18.65
N SER A 265 -20.54 11.45 -18.19
CA SER A 265 -19.50 10.75 -17.45
C SER A 265 -19.90 10.61 -15.99
N THR A 266 -19.49 9.52 -15.34
CA THR A 266 -19.75 9.31 -13.91
C THR A 266 -18.95 10.28 -13.05
N LYS A 267 -17.75 10.68 -13.50
CA LYS A 267 -16.88 11.62 -12.80
C LYS A 267 -15.93 12.35 -13.75
N GLY A 268 -15.61 13.60 -13.44
CA GLY A 268 -14.54 14.38 -14.06
C GLY A 268 -13.31 14.38 -13.18
N VAL A 269 -12.12 14.20 -13.75
CA VAL A 269 -10.86 14.28 -13.01
C VAL A 269 -10.02 15.41 -13.58
N PHE A 270 -9.68 16.40 -12.75
CA PHE A 270 -8.72 17.43 -13.11
C PHE A 270 -7.35 16.98 -12.58
N VAL A 271 -6.38 16.80 -13.46
CA VAL A 271 -4.99 16.48 -13.11
C VAL A 271 -4.09 17.64 -13.46
N THR A 272 -3.22 18.06 -12.53
CA THR A 272 -2.30 19.16 -12.79
C THR A 272 -0.90 18.94 -12.23
N SER A 273 0.09 19.56 -12.88
CA SER A 273 1.44 19.73 -12.33
C SER A 273 1.55 20.87 -11.31
N SER A 274 0.42 21.45 -10.88
CA SER A 274 0.34 22.60 -9.96
C SER A 274 -0.50 22.27 -8.71
N GLU A 275 -1.03 23.31 -8.05
CA GLU A 275 -1.98 23.22 -6.94
C GLU A 275 -3.30 23.88 -7.30
N TYR A 276 -4.36 23.58 -6.54
CA TYR A 276 -5.68 24.21 -6.67
C TYR A 276 -5.83 25.38 -5.69
N THR A 277 -6.67 26.37 -6.04
CA THR A 277 -7.11 27.38 -5.07
C THR A 277 -7.99 26.75 -3.99
N ARG A 278 -8.14 27.43 -2.85
CA ARG A 278 -9.00 26.96 -1.75
C ARG A 278 -10.45 26.79 -2.22
N ASP A 279 -10.95 27.74 -3.01
CA ASP A 279 -12.33 27.69 -3.54
C ASP A 279 -12.54 26.52 -4.52
N ALA A 280 -11.53 26.20 -5.34
CA ALA A 280 -11.58 25.04 -6.23
C ALA A 280 -11.66 23.73 -5.43
N LYS A 281 -10.86 23.59 -4.36
CA LYS A 281 -10.91 22.42 -3.46
C LYS A 281 -12.27 22.30 -2.79
N LYS A 282 -12.77 23.39 -2.20
CA LYS A 282 -14.10 23.44 -1.57
C LYS A 282 -15.21 23.05 -2.56
N PHE A 283 -15.14 23.54 -3.79
CA PHE A 283 -16.12 23.17 -4.82
C PHE A 283 -16.10 21.67 -5.12
N SER A 284 -14.94 21.01 -5.17
CA SER A 284 -14.88 19.55 -5.38
C SER A 284 -15.38 18.74 -4.19
N GLU A 285 -15.23 19.25 -2.95
CA GLU A 285 -15.80 18.64 -1.75
C GLU A 285 -17.33 18.69 -1.79
N ASP A 286 -17.90 19.82 -2.23
CA ASP A 286 -19.35 20.00 -2.42
C ASP A 286 -19.90 19.25 -3.66
N ASN A 287 -19.04 18.85 -4.60
CA ASN A 287 -19.43 18.20 -5.86
C ASN A 287 -18.60 16.93 -6.14
N PRO A 288 -18.94 15.77 -5.55
CA PRO A 288 -18.17 14.51 -5.65
C PRO A 288 -18.04 13.94 -7.07
N SER A 289 -18.80 14.47 -8.03
CA SER A 289 -18.67 14.18 -9.47
C SER A 289 -17.39 14.75 -10.07
N VAL A 290 -16.62 15.58 -9.35
CA VAL A 290 -15.32 16.08 -9.78
C VAL A 290 -14.25 15.76 -8.75
N GLU A 291 -13.14 15.21 -9.23
CA GLU A 291 -11.96 14.87 -8.44
C GLU A 291 -10.77 15.72 -8.89
N LEU A 292 -10.01 16.23 -7.92
CA LEU A 292 -8.85 17.07 -8.16
C LEU A 292 -7.59 16.28 -7.77
N ILE A 293 -6.63 16.21 -8.69
CA ILE A 293 -5.34 15.55 -8.50
C ILE A 293 -4.24 16.57 -8.75
N ASP A 294 -3.68 17.09 -7.66
CA ASP A 294 -2.56 18.03 -7.70
C ASP A 294 -1.21 17.34 -7.92
N TYR A 295 -0.14 18.12 -8.02
CA TYR A 295 1.18 17.57 -8.32
C TYR A 295 1.65 16.54 -7.28
N LYS A 296 1.34 16.74 -5.99
CA LYS A 296 1.76 15.83 -4.90
C LYS A 296 0.97 14.54 -4.98
N GLN A 297 -0.34 14.64 -5.17
CA GLN A 297 -1.21 13.48 -5.35
C GLN A 297 -0.83 12.68 -6.60
N LEU A 298 -0.52 13.35 -7.71
CA LEU A 298 -0.06 12.72 -8.94
C LEU A 298 1.24 11.94 -8.73
N ILE A 299 2.23 12.53 -8.05
CA ILE A 299 3.48 11.83 -7.69
C ILE A 299 3.19 10.58 -6.87
N LYS A 300 2.35 10.71 -5.84
CA LYS A 300 1.99 9.59 -4.96
C LYS A 300 1.31 8.44 -5.74
N LEU A 301 0.42 8.77 -6.67
CA LEU A 301 -0.21 7.78 -7.55
C LEU A 301 0.80 7.12 -8.50
N LEU A 302 1.70 7.90 -9.11
CA LEU A 302 2.76 7.35 -9.97
C LEU A 302 3.71 6.44 -9.19
N ASN A 303 4.13 6.84 -7.99
CA ASN A 303 4.94 6.03 -7.09
C ASN A 303 4.24 4.73 -6.70
N LYS A 304 2.94 4.80 -6.39
CA LYS A 304 2.12 3.63 -6.04
C LYS A 304 1.99 2.63 -7.18
N HIS A 305 1.80 3.10 -8.42
CA HIS A 305 1.48 2.24 -9.55
C HIS A 305 2.69 1.83 -10.40
N TYR A 306 3.76 2.64 -10.45
CA TYR A 306 4.97 2.36 -11.22
C TYR A 306 6.24 2.18 -10.36
N GLY A 307 6.11 2.30 -9.04
CA GLY A 307 7.23 2.36 -8.10
C GLY A 307 7.89 3.76 -8.08
N PRO A 308 8.64 4.12 -7.03
CA PRO A 308 9.20 5.47 -6.88
C PRO A 308 10.25 5.86 -7.92
N TYR A 309 10.76 4.91 -8.70
CA TYR A 309 11.77 5.16 -9.73
C TYR A 309 11.19 5.24 -11.14
N TRP A 310 9.88 5.51 -11.25
CA TRP A 310 9.15 5.61 -12.52
C TRP A 310 9.73 6.67 -13.48
N THR A 311 10.37 7.71 -12.95
CA THR A 311 10.99 8.80 -13.72
C THR A 311 12.05 8.30 -14.70
N SER A 312 12.85 7.30 -14.30
CA SER A 312 13.83 6.65 -15.19
C SER A 312 13.18 5.83 -16.32
N LYS A 313 11.88 5.50 -16.18
CA LYS A 313 11.10 4.67 -17.10
C LYS A 313 10.12 5.51 -17.93
N ILE A 314 10.18 6.84 -17.84
CA ILE A 314 9.17 7.73 -18.43
C ILE A 314 8.99 7.49 -19.93
N SER A 315 10.09 7.38 -20.69
CA SER A 315 10.05 7.12 -22.13
C SER A 315 9.34 5.81 -22.49
N ARG A 316 9.50 4.77 -21.65
CA ARG A 316 8.81 3.49 -21.82
C ARG A 316 7.31 3.62 -21.58
N ILE A 317 6.91 4.38 -20.55
CA ILE A 317 5.50 4.64 -20.24
C ILE A 317 4.84 5.38 -21.41
N LEU A 318 5.50 6.43 -21.92
CA LEU A 318 5.00 7.22 -23.05
C LEU A 318 4.87 6.39 -24.33
N ASN A 319 5.88 5.57 -24.65
CA ASN A 319 5.86 4.73 -25.86
C ASN A 319 4.74 3.68 -25.83
N ASN A 320 4.47 3.07 -24.66
CA ASN A 320 3.37 2.12 -24.52
C ASN A 320 2.00 2.74 -24.84
N GLN A 321 1.82 4.03 -24.57
CA GLN A 321 0.58 4.73 -24.93
C GLN A 321 0.50 5.05 -26.42
N LYS A 322 1.62 5.35 -27.08
CA LYS A 322 1.65 5.57 -28.54
C LYS A 322 1.23 4.32 -29.33
N ILE A 323 1.62 3.13 -28.87
CA ILE A 323 1.27 1.86 -29.53
C ILE A 323 -0.23 1.59 -29.47
N ARG A 324 -0.89 1.92 -28.34
CA ARG A 324 -2.34 1.70 -28.15
C ARG A 324 -3.26 2.61 -28.99
N ILE A 325 -2.69 3.59 -29.69
CA ILE A 325 -3.41 4.53 -30.55
C ILE A 325 -3.41 4.07 -32.02
N LYS A 326 -2.51 3.13 -32.39
CA LYS A 326 -2.53 2.43 -33.67
C LYS A 326 -3.40 1.19 -33.57
#